data_AF-A0AAP5MA17-F1
#
_entry.id   AF-A0AAP5MA17-F1
#
_cell.length_a   1.000
_cell.length_b   1.000
_cell.length_c   1.000
_cell.angle_alpha   90.00
_cell.angle_beta   90.00
_cell.angle_gamma   90.00
#
_symmetry.space_group_name_H-M   'P 1'
#
loop_
_entity.id
_entity.type
_entity.pdbx_description
1 polymer ?
#
loop_
_entity_poly.entity_id
_entity_poly.type
_entity_poly.pdbx_seq_one_letter_code
_entity_poly.pdbx_strand_id
1 'polypeptide(L)'
;MLRKKITFTILIPLTLVLGSCGNSKDLKSARDLAKLGDTASTAFQKIANDQYDSCLRTARYTILQTSTTGGIDSQRKEQEQSCENYPKKAKDSLDKANGVVIGYIKALGSLAADDLTNYDPQLDSIASSLKQLKFNTNQVEAGSGIAKVLFRVATNKYRQKQLKIVVVSTDKDFQTYIQGLSKAITDNYINGALETEKLAVDNYYREYLGDVLNSNSANNAQGVTAITGLDNQWQNTKTTIIEKQKLGEAYVNALNDIAKGHQKLTDRFSTGKMLSQTELHQMTEKYVKDLNLIAEKSNKLLKTTPEK
;
A
#
# COMPACT_ATOMS: atom_id res chain seq x y z
N MET A 1 35.95 18.64 -72.46
CA MET A 1 36.09 19.28 -71.14
C MET A 1 35.02 18.75 -70.19
N LEU A 2 35.47 17.92 -69.24
CA LEU A 2 35.01 17.68 -67.86
C LEU A 2 33.52 17.92 -67.51
N ARG A 3 32.73 16.86 -67.24
CA ARG A 3 32.50 16.21 -65.92
C ARG A 3 32.26 17.19 -64.76
N LYS A 4 31.04 17.18 -64.20
CA LYS A 4 30.83 17.13 -62.75
C LYS A 4 29.53 16.39 -62.41
N LYS A 5 29.70 15.30 -61.67
CA LYS A 5 28.66 14.46 -61.06
C LYS A 5 27.96 15.28 -59.97
N ILE A 6 26.63 15.33 -59.99
CA ILE A 6 25.84 15.72 -58.82
C ILE A 6 25.31 14.42 -58.22
N THR A 7 26.04 13.93 -57.21
CA THR A 7 25.58 12.92 -56.26
C THR A 7 24.44 13.51 -55.45
N PHE A 8 23.21 13.07 -55.71
CA PHE A 8 22.10 13.24 -54.78
C PHE A 8 22.31 12.27 -53.62
N THR A 9 22.75 12.83 -52.49
CA THR A 9 22.78 12.16 -51.20
C THR A 9 21.37 11.70 -50.85
N ILE A 10 21.24 10.41 -50.61
CA ILE A 10 20.04 9.70 -50.21
C ILE A 10 19.41 10.43 -49.00
N LEU A 11 18.25 11.07 -49.21
CA LEU A 11 17.31 11.35 -48.13
C LEU A 11 16.83 9.98 -47.63
N ILE A 12 17.40 9.50 -46.54
CA ILE A 12 16.78 8.43 -45.76
C ILE A 12 15.56 9.09 -45.12
N PRO A 13 14.32 8.72 -45.49
CA PRO A 13 13.17 9.13 -44.73
C PRO A 13 13.36 8.46 -43.37
N LEU A 14 13.44 9.25 -42.31
CA LEU A 14 13.31 8.79 -40.94
C LEU A 14 11.84 8.42 -40.70
N THR A 15 11.32 7.50 -41.53
CA THR A 15 10.03 6.85 -41.33
C THR A 15 10.20 5.90 -40.16
N LEU A 16 9.90 6.43 -38.99
CA LEU A 16 8.99 5.82 -38.02
C LEU A 16 8.98 4.29 -38.08
N VAL A 17 9.98 3.70 -37.45
CA VAL A 17 9.91 2.34 -36.91
C VAL A 17 8.92 2.37 -35.72
N LEU A 18 7.63 2.46 -36.00
CA LEU A 18 6.54 2.17 -35.05
C LEU A 18 5.53 1.18 -35.65
N GLY A 19 5.92 0.46 -36.72
CA GLY A 19 5.14 -0.61 -37.34
C GLY A 19 5.33 -1.99 -36.69
N SER A 20 5.35 -2.09 -35.36
CA SER A 20 5.23 -3.40 -34.68
C SER A 20 4.20 -3.30 -33.56
N CYS A 21 2.95 -3.08 -33.97
CA CYS A 21 1.78 -3.35 -33.16
C CYS A 21 1.68 -4.87 -32.93
N GLY A 22 1.77 -5.31 -31.68
CA GLY A 22 1.25 -6.62 -31.28
C GLY A 22 1.98 -7.31 -30.13
N ASN A 23 3.30 -7.14 -29.97
CA ASN A 23 4.07 -7.98 -29.04
C ASN A 23 5.34 -7.35 -28.47
N SER A 24 5.45 -6.01 -28.43
CA SER A 24 6.61 -5.40 -27.77
C SER A 24 6.58 -5.71 -26.27
N LYS A 25 7.72 -6.16 -25.73
CA LYS A 25 7.91 -6.39 -24.29
C LYS A 25 7.60 -5.13 -23.45
N ASP A 26 7.64 -3.96 -24.08
CA ASP A 26 7.32 -2.65 -23.50
C ASP A 26 5.82 -2.54 -23.17
N LEU A 27 4.93 -2.93 -24.09
CA LEU A 27 3.48 -3.01 -23.86
C LEU A 27 3.13 -4.02 -22.77
N LYS A 28 3.85 -5.15 -22.71
CA LYS A 28 3.67 -6.16 -21.66
C LYS A 28 4.07 -5.61 -20.30
N SER A 29 5.24 -4.98 -20.18
CA SER A 29 5.74 -4.43 -18.91
C SER A 29 4.83 -3.31 -18.39
N ALA A 30 4.29 -2.48 -19.27
CA ALA A 30 3.33 -1.43 -18.93
C ALA A 30 1.97 -2.01 -18.44
N ARG A 31 1.48 -3.09 -19.08
CA ARG A 31 0.28 -3.81 -18.63
C ARG A 31 0.50 -4.55 -17.32
N ASP A 32 1.68 -5.14 -17.13
CA ASP A 32 2.06 -5.81 -15.88
C ASP A 32 2.13 -4.80 -14.73
N LEU A 33 2.60 -3.57 -14.99
CA LEU A 33 2.57 -2.46 -14.04
C LEU A 33 1.14 -1.99 -13.71
N ALA A 34 0.21 -2.00 -14.67
CA ALA A 34 -1.19 -1.67 -14.40
C ALA A 34 -1.87 -2.75 -13.54
N LYS A 35 -1.67 -4.04 -13.88
CA LYS A 35 -2.15 -5.19 -13.09
C LYS A 35 -1.56 -5.21 -11.69
N LEU A 36 -0.31 -4.77 -11.55
CA LEU A 36 0.34 -4.59 -10.25
C LEU A 36 -0.47 -3.65 -9.35
N GLY A 37 -1.04 -2.59 -9.94
CA GLY A 37 -1.92 -1.65 -9.24
C GLY A 37 -3.17 -2.32 -8.66
N ASP A 38 -3.75 -3.33 -9.33
CA ASP A 38 -4.95 -4.04 -8.83
C ASP A 38 -4.61 -4.97 -7.65
N THR A 39 -3.53 -5.74 -7.78
CA THR A 39 -3.03 -6.59 -6.70
C THR A 39 -2.67 -5.75 -5.48
N ALA A 40 -1.95 -4.65 -5.69
CA ALA A 40 -1.60 -3.69 -4.65
C ALA A 40 -2.85 -3.10 -3.98
N SER A 41 -3.84 -2.70 -4.77
CA SER A 41 -5.09 -2.12 -4.25
C SER A 41 -5.78 -3.03 -3.26
N THR A 42 -5.95 -4.30 -3.61
CA THR A 42 -6.63 -5.26 -2.72
C THR A 42 -5.84 -5.48 -1.43
N ALA A 43 -4.52 -5.67 -1.54
CA ALA A 43 -3.68 -5.92 -0.38
C ALA A 43 -3.60 -4.70 0.55
N PHE A 44 -3.46 -3.51 -0.01
CA PHE A 44 -3.36 -2.26 0.73
C PHE A 44 -4.69 -1.89 1.40
N GLN A 45 -5.82 -2.16 0.75
CA GLN A 45 -7.14 -2.01 1.37
C GLN A 45 -7.31 -2.93 2.57
N LYS A 46 -6.84 -4.18 2.49
CA LYS A 46 -6.87 -5.11 3.63
C LYS A 46 -6.05 -4.61 4.81
N ILE A 47 -4.86 -4.06 4.55
CA ILE A 47 -4.02 -3.46 5.59
C ILE A 47 -4.71 -2.23 6.19
N ALA A 48 -5.31 -1.37 5.36
CA ALA A 48 -6.07 -0.21 5.83
C ALA A 48 -7.27 -0.64 6.69
N ASN A 49 -8.00 -1.68 6.31
CA ASN A 49 -9.07 -2.25 7.13
C ASN A 49 -8.54 -2.78 8.46
N ASP A 50 -7.40 -3.47 8.46
CA ASP A 50 -6.83 -4.02 9.68
C ASP A 50 -6.41 -2.94 10.70
N GLN A 51 -6.11 -1.71 10.26
CA GLN A 51 -5.92 -0.55 11.15
C GLN A 51 -7.12 -0.36 12.10
N TYR A 52 -8.33 -0.48 11.57
CA TYR A 52 -9.57 -0.36 12.36
C TYR A 52 -9.91 -1.69 13.05
N ASP A 53 -9.77 -2.82 12.35
CA ASP A 53 -10.07 -4.14 12.93
C ASP A 53 -9.15 -4.46 14.12
N SER A 54 -7.92 -3.92 14.16
CA SER A 54 -7.01 -4.02 15.29
C SER A 54 -7.58 -3.35 16.55
N CYS A 55 -8.25 -2.21 16.41
CA CYS A 55 -8.97 -1.58 17.51
C CYS A 55 -10.14 -2.46 17.99
N LEU A 56 -10.93 -3.00 17.05
CA LEU A 56 -12.03 -3.89 17.40
C LEU A 56 -11.54 -5.17 18.11
N ARG A 57 -10.38 -5.71 17.71
CA ARG A 57 -9.77 -6.84 18.42
C ARG A 57 -9.27 -6.42 19.79
N THR A 58 -8.67 -5.25 19.93
CA THR A 58 -8.23 -4.69 21.21
C THR A 58 -9.39 -4.61 22.21
N ALA A 59 -10.58 -4.20 21.77
CA ALA A 59 -11.79 -4.15 22.60
C ALA A 59 -12.21 -5.53 23.17
N ARG A 60 -11.79 -6.64 22.56
CA ARG A 60 -12.05 -8.01 23.07
C ARG A 60 -11.11 -8.41 24.19
N TYR A 61 -9.95 -7.77 24.27
CA TYR A 61 -8.91 -7.99 25.27
C TYR A 61 -8.95 -6.95 26.39
N THR A 62 -10.06 -6.22 26.53
CA THR A 62 -10.30 -5.37 27.70
C THR A 62 -10.55 -6.22 28.93
N ILE A 63 -9.97 -5.82 30.05
CA ILE A 63 -10.18 -6.41 31.37
C ILE A 63 -11.64 -6.18 31.78
N LEU A 64 -12.36 -7.27 32.05
CA LEU A 64 -13.78 -7.23 32.35
C LEU A 64 -14.00 -6.91 33.84
N GLN A 65 -14.90 -5.96 34.13
CA GLN A 65 -15.24 -5.59 35.52
C GLN A 65 -16.54 -6.24 36.02
N THR A 66 -17.06 -7.19 35.25
CA THR A 66 -18.33 -7.87 35.52
C THR A 66 -18.25 -9.31 35.04
N SER A 67 -18.96 -10.20 35.75
CA SER A 67 -19.07 -11.62 35.43
C SER A 67 -20.39 -11.98 34.74
N THR A 68 -21.31 -11.02 34.60
CA THR A 68 -22.59 -11.25 33.91
C THR A 68 -22.41 -11.15 32.40
N THR A 69 -23.02 -12.05 31.64
CA THR A 69 -22.95 -12.01 30.16
C THR A 69 -23.37 -10.65 29.60
N GLY A 70 -24.49 -10.09 30.07
CA GLY A 70 -24.97 -8.78 29.63
C GLY A 70 -24.00 -7.63 29.96
N GLY A 71 -23.34 -7.69 31.12
CA GLY A 71 -22.32 -6.71 31.49
C GLY A 71 -21.07 -6.81 30.60
N ILE A 72 -20.60 -8.04 30.35
CA ILE A 72 -19.43 -8.30 29.49
C ILE A 72 -19.69 -7.78 28.07
N ASP A 73 -20.86 -8.09 27.52
CA ASP A 73 -21.26 -7.64 26.18
C ASP A 73 -21.36 -6.11 26.12
N SER A 74 -21.90 -5.47 27.17
CA SER A 74 -21.98 -4.01 27.27
C SER A 74 -20.60 -3.36 27.28
N GLN A 75 -19.65 -3.87 28.09
CA GLN A 75 -18.31 -3.32 28.18
C GLN A 75 -17.54 -3.45 26.86
N ARG A 76 -17.62 -4.62 26.21
CA ARG A 76 -16.98 -4.81 24.90
C ARG A 76 -17.55 -3.88 23.85
N LYS A 77 -18.88 -3.70 23.83
CA LYS A 77 -19.54 -2.78 22.90
C LYS A 77 -19.14 -1.33 23.12
N GLU A 78 -19.00 -0.88 24.37
CA GLU A 78 -18.52 0.45 24.71
C GLU A 78 -17.07 0.67 24.20
N GLN A 79 -16.20 -0.33 24.38
CA GLN A 79 -14.84 -0.27 23.84
C GLN A 79 -14.80 -0.27 22.32
N GLU A 80 -15.63 -1.08 21.66
CA GLU A 80 -15.78 -1.05 20.19
C GLU A 80 -16.27 0.32 19.68
N GLN A 81 -17.18 0.98 20.40
CA GLN A 81 -17.66 2.33 20.04
C GLN A 81 -16.52 3.37 20.05
N SER A 82 -15.50 3.21 20.90
CA SER A 82 -14.33 4.09 20.90
C SER A 82 -13.55 4.03 19.57
N CYS A 83 -13.65 2.93 18.83
CA CYS A 83 -13.00 2.73 17.54
C CYS A 83 -13.64 3.54 16.40
N GLU A 84 -14.88 4.02 16.56
CA GLU A 84 -15.60 4.78 15.53
C GLU A 84 -15.01 6.19 15.29
N ASN A 85 -14.20 6.68 16.22
CA ASN A 85 -13.60 8.01 16.12
C ASN A 85 -12.27 7.98 15.36
N TYR A 86 -11.16 7.87 16.08
CA TYR A 86 -9.83 7.97 15.48
C TYR A 86 -9.45 6.76 14.63
N PRO A 87 -9.64 5.49 15.08
CA PRO A 87 -9.23 4.32 14.31
C PRO A 87 -9.94 4.19 12.96
N LYS A 88 -11.26 4.41 12.90
CA LYS A 88 -12.01 4.40 11.64
C LYS A 88 -11.55 5.48 10.67
N LYS A 89 -11.33 6.70 11.16
CA LYS A 89 -10.75 7.79 10.34
C LYS A 89 -9.34 7.47 9.86
N ALA A 90 -8.54 6.77 10.67
CA ALA A 90 -7.19 6.35 10.29
C ALA A 90 -7.21 5.26 9.21
N LYS A 91 -8.14 4.30 9.27
CA LYS A 91 -8.44 3.37 8.17
C LYS A 91 -8.75 4.14 6.89
N ASP A 92 -9.76 5.01 6.91
CA ASP A 92 -10.24 5.68 5.69
C ASP A 92 -9.14 6.57 5.09
N SER A 93 -8.37 7.22 5.96
CA SER A 93 -7.17 7.98 5.61
C SER A 93 -6.15 7.11 4.88
N LEU A 94 -5.75 5.99 5.48
CA LEU A 94 -4.75 5.10 4.87
C LEU A 94 -5.24 4.53 3.53
N ASP A 95 -6.49 4.08 3.44
CA ASP A 95 -7.08 3.56 2.21
C ASP A 95 -7.02 4.59 1.07
N LYS A 96 -7.43 5.82 1.35
CA LYS A 96 -7.35 6.91 0.38
C LYS A 96 -5.92 7.25 -0.01
N ALA A 97 -5.00 7.26 0.95
CA ALA A 97 -3.60 7.55 0.68
C ALA A 97 -2.99 6.51 -0.27
N ASN A 98 -3.39 5.25 -0.14
CA ASN A 98 -2.99 4.14 -1.01
C ASN A 98 -3.55 4.33 -2.42
N GLY A 99 -4.80 4.78 -2.53
CA GLY A 99 -5.45 5.13 -3.79
C GLY A 99 -4.66 6.13 -4.63
N VAL A 100 -3.99 7.11 -4.00
CA VAL A 100 -3.13 8.08 -4.71
C VAL A 100 -1.94 7.39 -5.38
N VAL A 101 -1.24 6.51 -4.67
CA VAL A 101 -0.08 5.76 -5.21
C VAL A 101 -0.53 4.86 -6.35
N ILE A 102 -1.62 4.11 -6.15
CA ILE A 102 -2.16 3.18 -7.14
C ILE A 102 -2.61 3.92 -8.39
N GLY A 103 -3.35 5.02 -8.22
CA GLY A 103 -3.80 5.87 -9.32
C GLY A 103 -2.63 6.43 -10.12
N TYR A 104 -1.56 6.85 -9.45
CA TYR A 104 -0.35 7.32 -10.10
C TYR A 104 0.34 6.23 -10.93
N ILE A 105 0.57 5.05 -10.34
CA ILE A 105 1.21 3.92 -11.02
C ILE A 105 0.37 3.44 -12.23
N LYS A 106 -0.96 3.35 -12.08
CA LYS A 106 -1.87 2.99 -13.17
C LYS A 106 -1.82 4.00 -14.31
N ALA A 107 -1.74 5.30 -14.01
CA ALA A 107 -1.61 6.33 -15.03
C ALA A 107 -0.27 6.25 -15.78
N LEU A 108 0.84 5.98 -15.08
CA LEU A 108 2.13 5.73 -15.72
C LEU A 108 2.08 4.50 -16.63
N GLY A 109 1.48 3.41 -16.17
CA GLY A 109 1.27 2.20 -16.97
C GLY A 109 0.43 2.46 -18.22
N SER A 110 -0.66 3.21 -18.09
CA SER A 110 -1.56 3.57 -19.21
C SER A 110 -0.87 4.47 -20.23
N LEU A 111 -0.10 5.47 -19.77
CA LEU A 111 0.74 6.31 -20.63
C LEU A 111 1.80 5.50 -21.39
N ALA A 112 2.39 4.49 -20.74
CA ALA A 112 3.41 3.64 -21.34
C ALA A 112 2.83 2.59 -22.30
N ALA A 113 1.60 2.13 -22.07
CA ALA A 113 0.93 1.10 -22.86
C ALA A 113 0.20 1.63 -24.10
N ASP A 114 0.24 2.95 -24.37
CA ASP A 114 -0.58 3.59 -25.41
C ASP A 114 -2.08 3.25 -25.30
N ASP A 115 -2.58 2.95 -24.11
CA ASP A 115 -4.00 2.66 -23.84
C ASP A 115 -4.54 3.62 -22.79
N LEU A 116 -5.27 4.64 -23.25
CA LEU A 116 -6.02 5.59 -22.41
C LEU A 116 -7.53 5.30 -22.43
N THR A 117 -7.97 4.23 -23.12
CA THR A 117 -9.41 3.95 -23.31
C THR A 117 -10.09 3.45 -22.04
N ASN A 118 -9.31 2.98 -21.06
CA ASN A 118 -9.77 2.48 -19.76
C ASN A 118 -9.37 3.38 -18.59
N TYR A 119 -9.03 4.65 -18.83
CA TYR A 119 -8.75 5.59 -17.76
C TYR A 119 -10.04 6.07 -17.10
N ASP A 120 -10.40 5.47 -15.96
CA ASP A 120 -11.51 5.93 -15.12
C ASP A 120 -11.02 7.08 -14.21
N PRO A 121 -11.54 8.32 -14.38
CA PRO A 121 -11.14 9.46 -13.57
C PRO A 121 -11.74 9.39 -12.16
N GLN A 122 -11.24 8.49 -11.32
CA GLN A 122 -11.48 8.55 -9.87
C GLN A 122 -10.60 9.61 -9.16
N LEU A 123 -10.00 10.53 -9.92
CA LEU A 123 -9.06 11.53 -9.44
C LEU A 123 -9.67 12.66 -8.61
N ASP A 124 -10.97 12.94 -8.76
CA ASP A 124 -11.65 13.97 -7.97
C ASP A 124 -11.61 13.64 -6.47
N SER A 125 -11.44 12.37 -6.12
CA SER A 125 -11.34 11.92 -4.73
C SER A 125 -9.98 12.20 -4.08
N ILE A 126 -8.91 12.43 -4.84
CA ILE A 126 -7.54 12.47 -4.31
C ILE A 126 -7.28 13.75 -3.50
N ALA A 127 -7.58 14.92 -4.05
CA ALA A 127 -7.29 16.20 -3.40
C ALA A 127 -8.11 16.41 -2.11
N SER A 128 -9.36 15.94 -2.08
CA SER A 128 -10.21 15.97 -0.88
C SER A 128 -9.76 14.96 0.18
N SER A 129 -9.25 13.81 -0.25
CA SER A 129 -8.82 12.74 0.65
C SER A 129 -7.53 13.06 1.40
N LEU A 130 -6.60 13.74 0.75
CA LEU A 130 -5.31 14.13 1.34
C LEU A 130 -5.45 15.09 2.52
N LYS A 131 -6.49 15.95 2.51
CA LYS A 131 -6.80 16.88 3.61
C LYS A 131 -7.25 16.16 4.90
N GLN A 132 -7.66 14.90 4.81
CA GLN A 132 -8.12 14.12 5.96
C GLN A 132 -7.00 13.32 6.63
N LEU A 133 -5.82 13.24 6.00
CA LEU A 133 -4.63 12.60 6.55
C LEU A 133 -3.99 13.52 7.60
N LYS A 134 -3.41 12.95 8.66
CA LYS A 134 -2.45 13.66 9.56
C LYS A 134 -1.10 13.88 8.87
N PHE A 135 -1.13 14.22 7.59
CA PHE A 135 0.02 14.61 6.83
C PHE A 135 0.41 16.03 7.22
N ASN A 136 1.71 16.31 7.23
CA ASN A 136 2.12 17.70 7.29
C ASN A 136 1.74 18.41 5.97
N THR A 137 1.72 19.74 5.99
CA THR A 137 1.32 20.55 4.84
C THR A 137 2.06 20.14 3.56
N ASN A 138 3.37 19.86 3.67
CA ASN A 138 4.21 19.47 2.53
C ASN A 138 3.75 18.15 1.87
N GLN A 139 3.31 17.17 2.65
CA GLN A 139 2.83 15.88 2.15
C GLN A 139 1.45 15.98 1.49
N VAL A 140 0.56 16.82 2.04
CA VAL A 140 -0.75 17.12 1.43
C VAL A 140 -0.58 17.87 0.10
N GLU A 141 0.33 18.82 0.06
CA GLU A 141 0.69 19.56 -1.17
C GLU A 141 1.30 18.63 -2.21
N ALA A 142 2.21 17.75 -1.81
CA ALA A 142 2.82 16.75 -2.69
C ALA A 142 1.78 15.81 -3.32
N GLY A 143 0.85 15.27 -2.52
CA GLY A 143 -0.24 14.44 -3.06
C GLY A 143 -1.15 15.24 -4.02
N SER A 144 -1.37 16.52 -3.75
CA SER A 144 -2.11 17.42 -4.65
C SER A 144 -1.36 17.69 -5.95
N GLY A 145 -0.03 17.76 -5.91
CA GLY A 145 0.85 17.84 -7.07
C GLY A 145 0.71 16.62 -7.97
N ILE A 146 0.76 15.42 -7.38
CA ILE A 146 0.52 14.14 -8.09
C ILE A 146 -0.85 14.15 -8.78
N ALA A 147 -1.91 14.54 -8.06
CA ALA A 147 -3.27 14.58 -8.61
C ALA A 147 -3.41 15.52 -9.83
N LYS A 148 -2.81 16.71 -9.77
CA LYS A 148 -2.81 17.66 -10.88
C LYS A 148 -2.13 17.09 -12.13
N VAL A 149 -1.04 16.35 -11.94
CA VAL A 149 -0.33 15.70 -13.04
C VAL A 149 -1.19 14.60 -13.66
N LEU A 150 -1.90 13.81 -12.85
CA LEU A 150 -2.83 12.80 -13.33
C LEU A 150 -3.95 13.40 -14.21
N PHE A 151 -4.51 14.55 -13.80
CA PHE A 151 -5.48 15.29 -14.61
C PHE A 151 -4.92 15.80 -15.96
N ARG A 152 -3.68 16.29 -15.96
CA ARG A 152 -3.01 16.76 -17.18
C ARG A 152 -2.69 15.60 -18.14
N VAL A 153 -2.44 14.41 -17.60
CA VAL A 153 -2.19 13.19 -18.38
C VAL A 153 -3.43 12.72 -19.12
N ALA A 154 -4.59 12.72 -18.45
CA ALA A 154 -5.85 12.29 -19.04
C ALA A 154 -6.29 13.15 -20.25
N THR A 155 -5.80 14.38 -20.35
CA THR A 155 -6.25 15.36 -21.35
C THR A 155 -5.31 15.54 -22.56
N ASN A 156 -4.09 14.96 -22.54
CA ASN A 156 -3.08 15.20 -23.57
C ASN A 156 -2.91 14.02 -24.56
N LYS A 157 -2.89 14.31 -25.87
CA LYS A 157 -2.78 13.29 -26.94
C LYS A 157 -1.36 12.76 -27.20
N TYR A 158 -0.31 13.40 -26.69
CA TYR A 158 1.09 13.12 -27.08
C TYR A 158 1.88 12.35 -25.99
N ARG A 159 2.00 11.03 -26.09
CA ARG A 159 2.16 10.14 -24.92
C ARG A 159 3.59 10.00 -24.37
N GLN A 160 4.59 9.70 -25.19
CA GLN A 160 5.98 9.50 -24.69
C GLN A 160 6.64 10.78 -24.14
N LYS A 161 6.42 11.92 -24.80
CA LYS A 161 6.93 13.22 -24.30
C LYS A 161 6.28 13.58 -22.96
N GLN A 162 5.00 13.22 -22.79
CA GLN A 162 4.27 13.45 -21.54
C GLN A 162 4.72 12.49 -20.44
N LEU A 163 4.97 11.21 -20.72
CA LEU A 163 5.53 10.28 -19.73
C LEU A 163 6.83 10.81 -19.13
N LYS A 164 7.75 11.29 -19.98
CA LYS A 164 8.98 11.95 -19.53
C LYS A 164 8.72 13.17 -18.65
N ILE A 165 7.84 14.07 -19.10
CA ILE A 165 7.51 15.30 -18.35
C ILE A 165 6.88 14.96 -17.00
N VAL A 166 5.93 14.03 -16.97
CA VAL A 166 5.19 13.59 -15.78
C VAL A 166 6.15 13.03 -14.75
N VAL A 167 6.97 12.04 -15.13
CA VAL A 167 7.90 11.39 -14.21
C VAL A 167 8.89 12.43 -13.65
N VAL A 168 9.52 13.24 -14.50
CA VAL A 168 10.53 14.21 -14.04
C VAL A 168 9.91 15.32 -13.18
N SER A 169 8.75 15.85 -13.55
CA SER A 169 8.12 16.97 -12.82
C SER A 169 7.44 16.55 -11.52
N THR A 170 7.05 15.27 -11.38
CA THR A 170 6.34 14.76 -10.20
C THR A 170 7.27 14.11 -9.19
N ASP A 171 8.53 13.84 -9.54
CA ASP A 171 9.43 13.04 -8.71
C ASP A 171 9.56 13.55 -7.27
N LYS A 172 9.84 14.84 -7.09
CA LYS A 172 9.94 15.45 -5.75
C LYS A 172 8.67 15.23 -4.91
N ASP A 173 7.50 15.45 -5.52
CA ASP A 173 6.21 15.28 -4.85
C ASP A 173 5.97 13.80 -4.54
N PHE A 174 6.29 12.90 -5.49
CA PHE A 174 6.17 11.47 -5.29
C PHE A 174 7.06 10.95 -4.16
N GLN A 175 8.33 11.36 -4.11
CA GLN A 175 9.26 11.01 -3.01
C GLN A 175 8.73 11.49 -1.66
N THR A 176 8.31 12.76 -1.60
CA THR A 176 7.77 13.38 -0.37
C THR A 176 6.51 12.66 0.12
N TYR A 177 5.64 12.31 -0.82
CA TYR A 177 4.40 11.62 -0.56
C TYR A 177 4.64 10.20 -0.02
N ILE A 178 5.48 9.42 -0.69
CA ILE A 178 5.82 8.06 -0.28
C ILE A 178 6.49 8.07 1.09
N GLN A 179 7.41 9.00 1.35
CA GLN A 179 8.04 9.13 2.66
C GLN A 179 7.00 9.38 3.77
N GLY A 180 6.03 10.26 3.52
CA GLY A 180 4.94 10.55 4.45
C GLY A 180 4.03 9.35 4.70
N LEU A 181 3.63 8.65 3.63
CA LEU A 181 2.81 7.45 3.72
C LEU A 181 3.52 6.32 4.47
N SER A 182 4.78 6.04 4.11
CA SER A 182 5.63 5.06 4.80
C SER A 182 5.74 5.35 6.29
N LYS A 183 5.97 6.63 6.66
CA LYS A 183 6.00 7.05 8.08
C LYS A 183 4.65 6.85 8.76
N ALA A 184 3.55 7.22 8.11
CA ALA A 184 2.22 7.08 8.67
C ALA A 184 1.85 5.61 8.94
N ILE A 185 2.24 4.68 8.06
CA ILE A 185 2.07 3.24 8.26
C ILE A 185 2.90 2.77 9.44
N THR A 186 4.19 3.11 9.49
CA THR A 186 5.06 2.73 10.60
C THR A 186 4.54 3.23 11.95
N ASP A 187 4.20 4.52 12.04
CA ASP A 187 3.84 5.14 13.31
C ASP A 187 2.43 4.75 13.78
N ASN A 188 1.44 4.73 12.87
CA ASN A 188 0.04 4.56 13.27
C ASN A 188 -0.46 3.12 13.19
N TYR A 189 0.06 2.32 12.26
CA TYR A 189 -0.35 0.92 12.09
C TYR A 189 0.56 -0.03 12.86
N ILE A 190 1.85 -0.05 12.51
CA ILE A 190 2.81 -1.03 13.04
C ILE A 190 3.08 -0.76 14.53
N ASN A 191 3.50 0.47 14.84
CA ASN A 191 3.87 0.89 16.19
C ASN A 191 2.69 1.48 16.99
N GLY A 192 1.56 1.71 16.31
CA GLY A 192 0.35 2.26 16.91
C GLY A 192 -0.68 1.17 17.20
N ALA A 193 -1.54 0.90 16.21
CA ALA A 193 -2.65 -0.04 16.36
C ALA A 193 -2.20 -1.46 16.75
N LEU A 194 -1.25 -2.06 16.02
CA LEU A 194 -0.81 -3.43 16.27
C LEU A 194 -0.04 -3.57 17.59
N GLU A 195 0.77 -2.57 17.97
CA GLU A 195 1.45 -2.60 19.27
C GLU A 195 0.46 -2.42 20.44
N THR A 196 -0.55 -1.57 20.27
CA THR A 196 -1.64 -1.43 21.25
C THR A 196 -2.42 -2.74 21.40
N GLU A 197 -2.75 -3.40 20.30
CA GLU A 197 -3.41 -4.72 20.31
C GLU A 197 -2.55 -5.75 21.03
N LYS A 198 -1.24 -5.79 20.74
CA LYS A 198 -0.29 -6.68 21.40
C LYS A 198 -0.20 -6.44 22.91
N LEU A 199 -0.17 -5.19 23.34
CA LEU A 199 -0.17 -4.84 24.77
C LEU A 199 -1.49 -5.24 25.44
N ALA A 200 -2.63 -5.04 24.80
CA ALA A 200 -3.91 -5.46 25.32
C ALA A 200 -4.00 -6.99 25.47
N VAL A 201 -3.53 -7.74 24.47
CA VAL A 201 -3.40 -9.20 24.53
C VAL A 201 -2.49 -9.63 25.68
N ASP A 202 -1.30 -9.03 25.80
CA ASP A 202 -0.35 -9.35 26.87
C ASP A 202 -0.97 -9.09 28.26
N ASN A 203 -1.65 -7.96 28.45
CA ASN A 203 -2.28 -7.62 29.73
C ASN A 203 -3.44 -8.57 30.05
N TYR A 204 -4.32 -8.82 29.09
CA TYR A 204 -5.45 -9.73 29.25
C TYR A 204 -4.99 -11.11 29.71
N TYR A 205 -4.10 -11.77 28.96
CA TYR A 205 -3.68 -13.13 29.30
C TYR A 205 -2.85 -13.19 30.58
N ARG A 206 -2.02 -12.18 30.89
CA ARG A 206 -1.27 -12.14 32.16
C ARG A 206 -2.19 -12.06 33.37
N GLU A 207 -3.26 -11.28 33.29
CA GLU A 207 -4.24 -11.17 34.36
C GLU A 207 -4.98 -12.49 34.57
N TYR A 208 -5.57 -13.06 33.51
CA TYR A 208 -6.29 -14.33 33.61
C TYR A 208 -5.38 -15.50 34.03
N LEU A 209 -4.16 -15.59 33.48
CA LEU A 209 -3.20 -16.62 33.91
C LEU A 209 -2.77 -16.41 35.36
N GLY A 210 -2.57 -15.16 35.78
CA GLY A 210 -2.28 -14.81 37.17
C GLY A 210 -3.38 -15.28 38.12
N ASP A 211 -4.64 -14.99 37.80
CA ASP A 211 -5.79 -15.41 38.59
C ASP A 211 -5.91 -16.93 38.67
N VAL A 212 -5.74 -17.63 37.54
CA VAL A 212 -5.81 -19.09 37.50
C VAL A 212 -4.67 -19.73 38.29
N LEU A 213 -3.44 -19.20 38.21
CA LEU A 213 -2.28 -19.69 38.97
C LEU A 213 -2.40 -19.41 40.47
N ASN A 214 -2.97 -18.26 40.84
CA ASN A 214 -3.19 -17.88 42.24
C ASN A 214 -4.39 -18.61 42.86
N SER A 215 -5.33 -19.09 42.05
CA SER A 215 -6.35 -20.03 42.47
C SER A 215 -5.74 -21.44 42.62
N ASN A 216 -6.20 -22.25 43.58
CA ASN A 216 -5.75 -23.65 43.78
C ASN A 216 -5.99 -24.58 42.55
N SER A 217 -6.47 -24.04 41.43
CA SER A 217 -6.70 -24.71 40.15
C SER A 217 -5.44 -25.32 39.57
N ALA A 218 -4.24 -24.78 39.85
CA ALA A 218 -2.98 -25.34 39.37
C ALA A 218 -2.66 -26.76 39.91
N ASN A 219 -3.37 -27.22 40.94
CA ASN A 219 -3.09 -28.49 41.63
C ASN A 219 -3.85 -29.70 41.07
N ASN A 220 -4.63 -29.54 39.99
CA ASN A 220 -5.31 -30.65 39.32
C ASN A 220 -5.14 -30.63 37.80
N ALA A 221 -5.32 -31.79 37.16
CA ALA A 221 -5.08 -31.96 35.73
C ALA A 221 -5.96 -31.04 34.84
N GLN A 222 -7.16 -30.68 35.30
CA GLN A 222 -8.08 -29.81 34.57
C GLN A 222 -7.57 -28.36 34.56
N GLY A 223 -7.07 -27.87 35.69
CA GLY A 223 -6.49 -26.52 35.76
C GLY A 223 -5.16 -26.42 35.01
N VAL A 224 -4.30 -27.44 35.04
CA VAL A 224 -3.09 -27.49 34.19
C VAL A 224 -3.48 -27.41 32.71
N THR A 225 -4.48 -28.16 32.27
CA THR A 225 -4.97 -28.12 30.88
C THR A 225 -5.50 -26.73 30.50
N ALA A 226 -6.26 -26.08 31.40
CA ALA A 226 -6.77 -24.73 31.18
C ALA A 226 -5.64 -23.70 31.05
N ILE A 227 -4.63 -23.76 31.93
CA ILE A 227 -3.45 -22.89 31.89
C ILE A 227 -2.69 -23.07 30.57
N THR A 228 -2.37 -24.30 30.18
CA THR A 228 -1.67 -24.58 28.93
C THR A 228 -2.50 -24.15 27.71
N GLY A 229 -3.82 -24.31 27.75
CA GLY A 229 -4.72 -23.82 26.72
C GLY A 229 -4.66 -22.30 26.55
N LEU A 230 -4.72 -21.56 27.66
CA LEU A 230 -4.65 -20.09 27.66
C LEU A 230 -3.27 -19.58 27.20
N ASP A 231 -2.17 -20.18 27.69
CA ASP A 231 -0.83 -19.78 27.25
C ASP A 231 -0.63 -20.04 25.75
N ASN A 232 -1.05 -21.20 25.24
CA ASN A 232 -0.99 -21.47 23.80
C ASN A 232 -1.82 -20.45 22.98
N GLN A 233 -3.01 -20.07 23.45
CA GLN A 233 -3.82 -19.04 22.80
C GLN A 233 -3.12 -17.68 22.84
N TRP A 234 -2.49 -17.33 23.96
CA TRP A 234 -1.72 -16.10 24.10
C TRP A 234 -0.56 -16.05 23.09
N GLN A 235 0.30 -17.07 23.07
CA GLN A 235 1.45 -17.13 22.17
C GLN A 235 1.04 -17.11 20.70
N ASN A 236 -0.03 -17.82 20.33
CA ASN A 236 -0.55 -17.84 18.96
C ASN A 236 -1.11 -16.48 18.54
N THR A 237 -1.85 -15.82 19.43
CA THR A 237 -2.40 -14.48 19.18
C THR A 237 -1.27 -13.47 18.98
N LYS A 238 -0.28 -13.47 19.89
CA LYS A 238 0.89 -12.60 19.82
C LYS A 238 1.71 -12.82 18.54
N THR A 239 1.95 -14.08 18.18
CA THR A 239 2.65 -14.44 16.94
C THR A 239 1.92 -13.91 15.72
N THR A 240 0.58 -14.01 15.70
CA THR A 240 -0.24 -13.47 14.60
C THR A 240 -0.07 -11.96 14.47
N ILE A 241 -0.06 -11.22 15.58
CA ILE A 241 0.14 -9.76 15.57
C ILE A 241 1.54 -9.41 15.06
N ILE A 242 2.58 -10.14 15.47
CA ILE A 242 3.95 -9.96 14.97
C ILE A 242 4.03 -10.19 13.46
N GLU A 243 3.34 -11.21 12.93
CA GLU A 243 3.30 -11.45 11.48
C GLU A 243 2.57 -10.31 10.73
N LYS A 244 1.57 -9.67 11.35
CA LYS A 244 0.94 -8.46 10.80
C LYS A 244 1.88 -7.25 10.82
N GLN A 245 2.71 -7.09 11.86
CA GLN A 245 3.74 -6.05 11.90
C GLN A 245 4.75 -6.23 10.76
N LYS A 246 5.24 -7.47 10.55
CA LYS A 246 6.11 -7.82 9.42
C LYS A 246 5.44 -7.59 8.06
N LEU A 247 4.13 -7.82 7.94
CA LEU A 247 3.36 -7.47 6.74
C LEU A 247 3.37 -5.95 6.51
N GLY A 248 3.18 -5.15 7.56
CA GLY A 248 3.30 -3.69 7.50
C GLY A 248 4.70 -3.22 7.06
N GLU A 249 5.76 -3.85 7.58
CA GLU A 249 7.14 -3.56 7.19
C GLU A 249 7.40 -3.89 5.72
N ALA A 250 6.94 -5.05 5.26
CA ALA A 250 7.02 -5.45 3.86
C ALA A 250 6.30 -4.45 2.95
N TYR A 251 5.16 -3.93 3.39
CA TYR A 251 4.43 -2.89 2.69
C TYR A 251 5.23 -1.58 2.60
N VAL A 252 5.79 -1.08 3.70
CA VAL A 252 6.65 0.12 3.69
C VAL A 252 7.85 -0.06 2.77
N ASN A 253 8.47 -1.23 2.77
CA ASN A 253 9.59 -1.54 1.88
C ASN A 253 9.18 -1.51 0.40
N ALA A 254 8.01 -2.07 0.06
CA ALA A 254 7.49 -2.01 -1.31
C ALA A 254 7.25 -0.56 -1.77
N LEU A 255 6.67 0.30 -0.93
CA LEU A 255 6.52 1.73 -1.23
C LEU A 255 7.87 2.41 -1.49
N ASN A 256 8.84 2.19 -0.63
CA ASN A 256 10.17 2.77 -0.76
C ASN A 256 10.89 2.29 -2.02
N ASP A 257 10.71 1.02 -2.41
CA ASP A 257 11.32 0.49 -3.63
C ASP A 257 10.64 1.00 -4.91
N ILE A 258 9.32 1.25 -4.88
CA ILE A 258 8.61 1.97 -5.94
C ILE A 258 9.15 3.40 -6.06
N ALA A 259 9.33 4.11 -4.95
CA ALA A 259 9.90 5.46 -4.93
C ALA A 259 11.33 5.51 -5.49
N LYS A 260 12.21 4.57 -5.12
CA LYS A 260 13.55 4.44 -5.73
C LYS A 260 13.49 4.17 -7.22
N GLY A 261 12.56 3.34 -7.67
CA GLY A 261 12.37 3.08 -9.09
C GLY A 261 11.93 4.31 -9.86
N HIS A 262 11.04 5.09 -9.26
CA HIS A 262 10.61 6.37 -9.80
C HIS A 262 11.79 7.35 -9.94
N GLN A 263 12.63 7.47 -8.91
CA GLN A 263 13.85 8.28 -8.99
C GLN A 263 14.77 7.81 -10.12
N LYS A 264 14.99 6.50 -10.24
CA LYS A 264 15.83 5.93 -11.30
C LYS A 264 15.28 6.27 -12.70
N LEU A 265 13.96 6.26 -12.89
CA LEU A 265 13.33 6.71 -14.13
C LEU A 265 13.58 8.21 -14.37
N THR A 266 13.39 9.04 -13.35
CA THR A 266 13.64 10.48 -13.39
C THR A 266 15.07 10.81 -13.79
N ASP A 267 16.07 10.13 -13.23
CA ASP A 267 17.49 10.38 -13.52
C ASP A 267 17.82 10.07 -14.99
N ARG A 268 17.27 8.97 -15.52
CA ARG A 268 17.46 8.58 -16.93
C ARG A 268 16.78 9.56 -17.87
N PHE A 269 15.53 9.90 -17.58
CA PHE A 269 14.77 10.86 -18.37
C PHE A 269 15.39 12.25 -18.38
N SER A 270 15.92 12.72 -17.25
CA SER A 270 16.61 14.01 -17.14
C SER A 270 17.85 14.09 -18.01
N THR A 271 18.55 12.96 -18.22
CA THR A 271 19.72 12.86 -19.12
C THR A 271 19.35 12.52 -20.56
N GLY A 272 18.07 12.52 -20.91
CA GLY A 272 17.59 12.19 -22.27
C GLY A 272 17.68 10.70 -22.61
N LYS A 273 17.97 9.84 -21.63
CA LYS A 273 18.10 8.39 -21.80
C LYS A 273 16.83 7.68 -21.36
N MET A 274 16.61 6.47 -21.88
CA MET A 274 15.63 5.53 -21.33
C MET A 274 16.33 4.47 -20.47
N LEU A 275 15.57 3.80 -19.61
CA LEU A 275 16.03 2.52 -19.05
C LEU A 275 16.13 1.49 -20.17
N SER A 276 17.09 0.58 -20.08
CA SER A 276 17.09 -0.58 -20.95
C SER A 276 15.87 -1.47 -20.64
N GLN A 277 15.44 -2.25 -21.63
CA GLN A 277 14.34 -3.22 -21.43
C GLN A 277 14.64 -4.20 -20.30
N THR A 278 15.89 -4.63 -20.17
CA THR A 278 16.32 -5.51 -19.08
C THR A 278 16.16 -4.86 -17.72
N GLU A 279 16.57 -3.59 -17.56
CA GLU A 279 16.41 -2.88 -16.30
C GLU A 279 14.94 -2.64 -15.94
N LEU A 280 14.12 -2.25 -16.92
CA LEU A 280 12.68 -2.05 -16.71
C LEU A 280 11.99 -3.35 -16.29
N HIS A 281 12.34 -4.45 -16.96
CA HIS A 281 11.81 -5.77 -16.66
C HIS A 281 12.21 -6.23 -15.25
N GLN A 282 13.49 -6.14 -14.89
CA GLN A 282 13.98 -6.51 -13.56
C GLN A 282 13.30 -5.70 -12.44
N MET A 283 13.10 -4.41 -12.65
CA MET A 283 12.39 -3.56 -11.69
C MET A 283 10.93 -3.99 -11.54
N THR A 284 10.24 -4.21 -12.66
CA THR A 284 8.83 -4.60 -12.68
C THR A 284 8.62 -5.97 -12.04
N GLU A 285 9.46 -6.96 -12.39
CA GLU A 285 9.42 -8.30 -11.80
C GLU A 285 9.62 -8.28 -10.29
N LYS A 286 10.56 -7.47 -9.79
CA LYS A 286 10.78 -7.30 -8.35
C LYS A 286 9.50 -6.78 -7.68
N TYR A 287 8.88 -5.73 -8.23
CA TYR A 287 7.67 -5.17 -7.64
C TYR A 287 6.49 -6.14 -7.66
N VAL A 288 6.31 -6.88 -8.77
CA VAL A 288 5.31 -7.94 -8.88
C VAL A 288 5.51 -9.00 -7.81
N LYS A 289 6.74 -9.46 -7.61
CA LYS A 289 7.06 -10.45 -6.58
C LYS A 289 6.76 -9.93 -5.17
N ASP A 290 7.20 -8.72 -4.85
CA ASP A 290 6.99 -8.13 -3.52
C ASP A 290 5.51 -7.93 -3.22
N LEU A 291 4.74 -7.43 -4.19
CA LEU A 291 3.30 -7.19 -4.02
C LEU A 291 2.48 -8.47 -3.99
N ASN A 292 2.86 -9.50 -4.75
CA ASN A 292 2.23 -10.82 -4.64
C ASN A 292 2.45 -11.42 -3.25
N LEU A 293 3.67 -11.30 -2.70
CA LEU A 293 3.95 -11.77 -1.35
C LEU A 293 3.12 -11.02 -0.29
N ILE A 294 3.00 -9.70 -0.42
CA ILE A 294 2.15 -8.88 0.46
C ILE A 294 0.69 -9.30 0.32
N ALA A 295 0.19 -9.49 -0.91
CA ALA A 295 -1.18 -9.92 -1.16
C ALA A 295 -1.47 -11.31 -0.55
N GLU A 296 -0.60 -12.29 -0.77
CA GLU A 296 -0.71 -13.63 -0.19
C GLU A 296 -0.74 -13.59 1.34
N LYS A 297 0.22 -12.87 1.94
CA LYS A 297 0.27 -12.71 3.41
C LYS A 297 -0.96 -11.98 3.92
N SER A 298 -1.43 -10.94 3.24
CA SER A 298 -2.64 -10.20 3.62
C SER A 298 -3.88 -11.10 3.57
N ASN A 299 -4.01 -11.98 2.58
CA ASN A 299 -5.10 -12.94 2.47
C ASN A 299 -5.09 -13.95 3.60
N LYS A 300 -3.89 -14.39 4.02
CA LYS A 300 -3.72 -15.36 5.11
C LYS A 300 -3.97 -14.75 6.49
N LEU A 301 -3.47 -13.54 6.72
CA LEU A 301 -3.43 -12.91 8.04
C LEU A 301 -4.62 -11.99 8.34
N LEU A 302 -5.18 -11.37 7.31
CA LEU A 302 -6.21 -10.34 7.45
C LEU A 302 -7.53 -10.91 6.93
N LYS A 303 -8.49 -11.09 7.85
CA LYS A 303 -9.84 -11.49 7.48
C LYS A 303 -10.53 -10.32 6.77
N THR A 304 -11.32 -10.59 5.76
CA THR A 304 -12.26 -9.62 5.22
C THR A 304 -13.41 -9.47 6.22
N THR A 305 -13.49 -8.33 6.91
CA THR A 305 -14.71 -7.97 7.65
C THR A 305 -15.82 -7.82 6.60
N PRO A 306 -16.93 -8.58 6.68
CA PRO A 306 -18.05 -8.35 5.78
C PRO A 306 -18.58 -6.95 6.03
N GLU A 307 -18.67 -6.14 4.97
CA GLU A 307 -19.37 -4.86 5.01
C GLU A 307 -20.80 -5.13 5.50
N LYS A 308 -21.18 -4.47 6.60
CA LYS A 308 -22.55 -4.46 7.11
C LYS A 308 -23.35 -3.37 6.41
#